data_AF-A0A2N0QLM1-F1
#
_entry.id   AF-A0A2N0QLM1-F1
#
_cell.length_a   1.000
_cell.length_b   1.000
_cell.length_c   1.000
_cell.angle_alpha   90.00
_cell.angle_beta   90.00
_cell.angle_gamma   90.00
#
_symmetry.space_group_name_H-M   'P 1'
#
loop_
_entity.id
_entity.type
_entity.pdbx_description
1 polymer ?
#
loop_
_entity_poly.entity_id
_entity_poly.type
_entity_poly.pdbx_seq_one_letter_code
_entity_poly.pdbx_strand_id
1 'polypeptide(L)'
;MSSWKGRSKTMNTLEKITPNFDPWEAYMDIEQHGKLTLSNIEFTTTTLCNMRCAHCAVGYTLQTKDPVALPVELFIQRLEEIPQLRSLSITGGEPML
;
A
#
# COMPACT_ATOMS: atom_id res chain seq x y z
N MET A 1 15.32 25.59 -10.59
CA MET A 1 14.24 25.10 -11.48
C MET A 1 14.19 23.60 -11.26
N SER A 2 13.38 23.13 -10.33
CA SER A 2 12.00 22.68 -10.62
C SER A 2 11.08 23.04 -9.45
N SER A 3 10.05 23.83 -9.74
CA SER A 3 9.03 24.21 -8.77
C SER A 3 8.21 22.98 -8.38
N TRP A 4 8.35 22.51 -7.15
CA TRP A 4 7.37 21.64 -6.53
C TRP A 4 6.09 22.49 -6.33
N LYS A 5 5.21 22.54 -7.33
CA LYS A 5 3.90 23.18 -7.21
C LYS A 5 3.02 22.25 -6.39
N GLY A 6 3.12 22.36 -5.06
CA GLY A 6 2.22 21.67 -4.14
C GLY A 6 0.77 21.96 -4.54
N ARG A 7 -0.01 20.90 -4.80
CA ARG A 7 -1.46 20.98 -4.97
C ARG A 7 -2.06 21.79 -3.81
N SER A 8 -2.89 22.78 -4.13
CA SER A 8 -3.70 23.50 -3.14
C SER A 8 -4.50 22.49 -2.32
N LYS A 9 -4.24 22.43 -1.02
CA LYS A 9 -4.83 21.44 -0.10
C LYS A 9 -6.17 21.98 0.40
N THR A 10 -7.25 21.76 -0.35
CA THR A 10 -8.60 21.80 0.23
C THR A 10 -8.66 20.73 1.31
N MET A 11 -8.88 21.13 2.57
CA MET A 11 -9.09 20.19 3.68
C MET A 11 -10.45 19.51 3.49
N ASN A 12 -10.47 18.40 2.74
CA ASN A 12 -11.60 17.48 2.76
C ASN A 12 -11.58 16.74 4.09
N THR A 13 -12.62 16.91 4.90
CA THR A 13 -12.87 16.05 6.05
C THR A 13 -13.16 14.65 5.51
N LEU A 14 -12.31 13.68 5.84
CA LEU A 14 -12.53 12.29 5.46
C LEU A 14 -13.74 11.73 6.22
N GLU A 15 -14.49 10.84 5.55
CA GLU A 15 -15.57 10.11 6.20
C GLU A 15 -15.03 9.27 7.37
N LYS A 16 -15.78 9.25 8.47
CA LYS A 16 -15.36 8.56 9.69
C LYS A 16 -15.47 7.05 9.50
N ILE A 17 -14.43 6.31 9.87
CA ILE A 17 -14.42 4.84 9.86
C ILE A 17 -15.52 4.31 10.80
N THR A 18 -16.33 3.39 10.28
CA THR A 18 -17.38 2.68 11.03
C THR A 18 -17.43 1.22 10.57
N PRO A 19 -18.11 0.30 11.29
CA PRO A 19 -18.30 -1.06 10.80
C PRO A 19 -19.00 -1.15 9.42
N ASN A 20 -19.69 -0.10 9.00
CA ASN A 20 -20.36 -0.01 7.69
C ASN A 20 -19.54 0.78 6.65
N PHE A 21 -18.40 1.35 7.07
CA PHE A 21 -17.52 2.14 6.21
C PHE A 21 -16.07 1.82 6.56
N ASP A 22 -15.49 0.89 5.81
CA ASP A 22 -14.07 0.58 5.85
C ASP A 22 -13.40 1.13 4.57
N PRO A 23 -12.61 2.21 4.67
CA PRO A 23 -11.95 2.80 3.51
C PRO A 23 -10.87 1.90 2.87
N TRP A 24 -10.53 0.76 3.49
CA TRP A 24 -9.64 -0.25 2.92
C TRP A 24 -10.36 -1.40 2.22
N GLU A 25 -11.70 -1.47 2.32
CA GLU A 25 -12.50 -2.50 1.66
C GLU A 25 -12.52 -2.29 0.14
N ALA A 26 -11.98 -3.27 -0.59
CA ALA A 26 -11.86 -3.22 -2.05
C ALA A 26 -13.22 -3.40 -2.75
N TYR A 27 -14.18 -4.07 -2.10
CA TYR A 27 -15.50 -4.27 -2.68
C TYR A 27 -16.26 -2.95 -2.86
N MET A 28 -16.04 -1.98 -1.97
CA MET A 28 -16.60 -0.63 -2.09
C MET A 28 -16.16 0.07 -3.39
N ASP A 29 -14.97 -0.24 -3.91
CA ASP A 29 -14.50 0.33 -5.18
C ASP A 29 -15.28 -0.24 -6.38
N ILE A 30 -15.77 -1.49 -6.29
CA ILE A 30 -16.65 -2.07 -7.31
C ILE A 30 -18.01 -1.39 -7.28
N GLU A 31 -18.57 -1.15 -6.10
CA GLU A 31 -19.83 -0.43 -5.94
C GLU A 31 -19.73 1.02 -6.44
N GLN A 32 -18.61 1.69 -6.13
CA GLN A 32 -18.37 3.08 -6.51
C GLN A 32 -18.07 3.26 -8.01
N HIS A 33 -17.27 2.38 -8.61
CA HIS A 33 -16.78 2.54 -9.98
C HIS A 33 -17.47 1.61 -11.00
N GLY A 34 -18.31 0.68 -10.54
CA GLY A 34 -19.01 -0.31 -11.36
C GLY A 34 -18.10 -1.39 -11.95
N LYS A 35 -16.83 -1.46 -11.53
CA LYS A 35 -15.82 -2.40 -12.05
C LYS A 35 -14.66 -2.57 -11.07
N LEU A 36 -13.90 -3.66 -11.26
CA LEU A 36 -12.61 -3.82 -10.59
C LEU A 36 -11.71 -2.63 -10.90
N THR A 37 -11.19 -2.00 -9.84
CA THR A 37 -10.42 -0.77 -9.92
C THR A 37 -9.15 -0.94 -9.08
N LEU A 38 -8.01 -0.55 -9.64
CA LEU A 38 -6.75 -0.53 -8.90
C LEU A 38 -6.74 0.67 -7.95
N SER A 39 -7.03 0.42 -6.69
CA SER A 39 -7.17 1.42 -5.63
C SER A 39 -6.28 1.16 -4.41
N ASN A 40 -5.78 -0.07 -4.26
CA ASN A 40 -4.97 -0.51 -3.15
C ASN A 40 -3.70 -1.19 -3.67
N ILE A 41 -2.54 -0.78 -3.16
CA ILE A 41 -1.24 -1.38 -3.46
C ILE A 41 -0.60 -1.85 -2.16
N GLU A 42 -0.07 -3.07 -2.16
CA GLU A 42 0.75 -3.61 -1.07
C GLU A 42 2.19 -3.82 -1.53
N PHE A 43 3.15 -3.35 -0.74
CA PHE A 43 4.57 -3.55 -0.98
C PHE A 43 5.21 -4.41 0.10
N THR A 44 5.83 -5.50 -0.33
CA THR A 44 6.76 -6.29 0.49
C THR A 44 8.12 -5.59 0.49
N THR A 45 8.50 -4.93 1.59
CA THR A 45 9.79 -4.24 1.71
C THR A 45 10.92 -5.16 2.11
N THR A 46 10.60 -6.28 2.76
CA THR A 46 11.58 -7.27 3.22
C THR A 46 10.97 -8.67 3.24
N THR A 47 11.83 -9.66 3.03
CA THR A 47 11.57 -11.09 3.22
C THR A 47 12.17 -11.60 4.53
N LEU A 48 12.76 -10.72 5.34
CA LEU A 48 13.27 -11.03 6.67
C LEU A 48 12.16 -10.90 7.70
N CYS A 49 12.17 -11.76 8.71
CA CYS A 49 11.26 -11.67 9.85
C CYS A 49 11.98 -12.14 11.12
N ASN A 50 11.91 -11.35 12.19
CA ASN A 50 12.40 -11.74 13.52
C ASN A 50 11.34 -12.44 14.38
N MET A 51 10.09 -12.49 13.92
CA MET A 51 9.00 -13.16 14.60
C MET A 51 9.03 -14.67 14.33
N ARG A 52 8.50 -15.45 15.28
CA ARG A 52 8.39 -16.92 15.18
C ARG A 52 6.93 -17.35 15.15
N CYS A 53 6.16 -16.74 14.23
CA CYS A 53 4.74 -16.98 14.10
C CYS A 53 4.46 -18.44 13.72
N ALA A 54 3.69 -19.16 14.55
CA ALA A 54 3.38 -20.58 14.32
C ALA A 54 2.56 -20.85 13.04
N HIS A 55 1.78 -19.86 12.61
CA HIS A 55 0.87 -19.96 11.47
C HIS A 55 1.03 -18.77 10.52
N CYS A 56 2.28 -18.40 10.21
CA CYS A 56 2.54 -17.33 9.24
C CYS A 56 2.03 -17.74 7.86
N ALA A 57 1.04 -17.01 7.34
CA ALA A 57 0.44 -17.26 6.01
C ALA A 57 1.47 -17.17 4.86
N VAL A 58 2.54 -16.38 5.06
CA VAL A 58 3.60 -16.14 4.09
C VAL A 58 4.94 -16.72 4.54
N GLY A 59 4.96 -17.66 5.49
CA GLY A 59 6.21 -18.18 6.05
C GLY A 59 7.18 -18.78 5.02
N TYR A 60 6.66 -19.26 3.89
CA TYR A 60 7.45 -19.81 2.79
C TYR A 60 8.15 -18.74 1.93
N THR A 61 7.75 -17.47 2.00
CA THR A 61 8.42 -16.37 1.30
C THR A 61 9.58 -15.79 2.10
N LEU A 62 9.71 -16.15 3.38
CA LEU A 62 10.74 -15.64 4.26
C LEU A 62 12.12 -16.19 3.86
N GLN A 63 13.11 -15.31 3.84
CA GLN A 63 14.49 -15.64 3.52
C GLN A 63 15.43 -15.15 4.62
N THR A 64 16.70 -15.57 4.57
CA THR A 64 17.74 -15.11 5.49
C THR A 64 18.46 -13.86 5.00
N LYS A 65 18.16 -13.41 3.78
CA LYS A 65 18.75 -12.22 3.16
C LYS A 65 17.76 -11.64 2.16
N ASP A 66 17.62 -10.32 2.19
CA ASP A 66 16.81 -9.64 1.19
C ASP A 66 17.46 -9.62 -0.20
N PRO A 67 16.64 -9.65 -1.27
CA PRO A 67 17.11 -9.41 -2.61
C PRO A 67 17.58 -7.95 -2.78
N VAL A 68 18.14 -7.64 -3.94
CA VAL A 68 18.48 -6.25 -4.27
C VAL A 68 17.17 -5.45 -4.41
N ALA A 69 17.00 -4.43 -3.57
CA ALA A 69 15.82 -3.58 -3.59
C ALA A 69 15.75 -2.75 -4.88
N LEU A 70 14.52 -2.51 -5.35
CA LEU A 70 14.27 -1.56 -6.43
C LEU A 70 14.41 -0.11 -5.93
N PRO A 71 14.75 0.86 -6.81
CA PRO A 71 14.83 2.27 -6.44
C PRO A 71 13.49 2.83 -5.96
N VAL A 72 13.51 3.67 -4.91
CA VAL A 72 12.30 4.27 -4.33
C VAL A 72 11.57 5.19 -5.31
N GLU A 73 12.32 5.90 -6.14
CA GLU A 73 11.80 6.80 -7.17
C GLU A 73 10.94 6.04 -8.18
N LEU A 74 11.31 4.78 -8.49
CA LEU A 74 10.52 3.94 -9.37
C LEU A 74 9.14 3.68 -8.77
N PHE A 75 9.07 3.33 -7.48
CA PHE A 75 7.80 3.08 -6.79
C PHE A 75 6.92 4.32 -6.76
N ILE A 76 7.47 5.47 -6.38
CA ILE A 76 6.73 6.75 -6.33
C ILE A 76 6.14 7.06 -7.71
N GLN A 77 6.95 6.95 -8.78
CA GLN A 77 6.48 7.19 -10.14
C GLN A 77 5.33 6.24 -10.53
N ARG A 78 5.42 4.94 -10.19
CA ARG A 78 4.34 3.98 -10.51
C ARG A 78 3.07 4.24 -9.69
N LEU A 79 3.19 4.67 -8.43
CA LEU A 79 2.03 5.01 -7.61
C LEU A 79 1.28 6.22 -8.16
N GLU A 80 1.99 7.22 -8.69
CA GLU A 80 1.38 8.42 -9.31
C GLU A 80 0.60 8.10 -10.60
N GLU A 81 0.89 6.97 -11.25
CA GLU A 81 0.18 6.52 -12.46
C GLU A 81 -1.20 5.92 -12.15
N ILE A 82 -1.51 5.62 -10.88
CA ILE A 82 -2.75 4.96 -10.44
C ILE A 82 -3.81 6.03 -10.10
N PRO A 83 -4.83 6.27 -10.95
CA PRO A 83 -5.69 7.44 -10.80
C PRO A 83 -6.63 7.37 -9.59
N GLN A 84 -6.99 6.15 -9.17
CA GLN A 84 -7.89 5.89 -8.06
C GLN A 84 -7.15 5.33 -6.84
N LEU A 85 -5.82 5.56 -6.75
CA LEU A 85 -5.04 5.10 -5.60
C LEU A 85 -5.58 5.72 -4.32
N ARG A 86 -6.02 4.86 -3.41
CA ARG A 86 -6.65 5.21 -2.13
C ARG A 86 -5.81 4.74 -0.96
N SER A 87 -5.21 3.55 -1.06
CA SER A 87 -4.42 2.95 0.01
C SER A 87 -3.10 2.40 -0.48
N LEU A 88 -2.12 2.47 0.42
CA LEU A 88 -0.80 1.89 0.29
C LEU A 88 -0.50 1.11 1.58
N SER A 89 -0.25 -0.19 1.44
CA SER A 89 0.17 -1.07 2.52
C SER A 89 1.65 -1.39 2.40
N ILE A 90 2.37 -1.33 3.52
CA ILE A 90 3.77 -1.73 3.61
C ILE A 90 3.81 -2.99 4.47
N THR A 91 4.36 -4.06 3.92
CA THR A 91 4.39 -5.40 4.51
C THR A 91 5.75 -6.06 4.27
N GLY A 92 5.89 -7.32 4.65
CA GLY A 92 7.06 -8.11 4.39
C GLY A 92 7.02 -9.42 5.15
N GLY A 93 8.18 -9.83 5.67
CA GLY A 93 8.20 -10.54 6.94
C GLY A 93 7.87 -9.59 8.08
N GLU A 94 8.88 -8.96 8.68
CA GLU A 94 8.69 -7.85 9.62
C GLU A 94 9.20 -6.54 8.99
N PRO A 95 8.31 -5.65 8.51
CA PRO A 95 8.71 -4.49 7.69
C PRO A 95 9.57 -3.45 8.42
N MET A 96 9.58 -3.46 9.76
CA MET A 96 10.34 -2.51 10.59
C MET A 96 11.63 -3.12 11.19
N LEU A 97 12.07 -4.26 10.68
CA LEU A 97 13.36 -4.86 11.03
C LEU A 97 14.53 -3.96 10.60
#